data_AF-W4VER7-F1
#
_entry.id   AF-W4VER7-F1
#
_cell.length_a   1.000
_cell.length_b   1.000
_cell.length_c   1.000
_cell.angle_alpha   90.00
_cell.angle_beta   90.00
_cell.angle_gamma   90.00
#
_symmetry.space_group_name_H-M   'P 1'
#
loop_
_entity.id
_entity.type
_entity.pdbx_description
1 polymer ?
#
loop_
_entity_poly.entity_id
_entity_poly.type
_entity_poly.pdbx_seq_one_letter_code
_entity_poly.pdbx_strand_id
1 'polypeptide(L)'
;MDLIRQQDGGRYGSPLFQSTLLSQNKDLEVSYDLATEYHVSNDAQIWVVSIREDVSFSDGQELTVDDVIFTYETAKNAQSTVDLTNLEKVEKTDKNQITFYLKEPQSTFLYTLQTLGIVPEHAYDNHYAEQPIGSGPYQFVEWRKGEQLIVERNPYYYGDSPVFERLTFLFVGEDQALAAAKAGQVDVLSIPITFSDQEIDGMKRLSFESVDNRGVMLPYPSPGFNEDGEPIGNAVTSDIAIRKAMNVAVDRDAIVEGVLHGEGTVAYSSVDGLPWGNSDIAIEDNNQAKAEQILTDAGWQRGADHIFEKNGQKASLTLYYPSGDQMRQALSLVFADMMTKFGIEISTKGAAGMK
;
A
#
# COMPACT_ATOMS: atom_id res chain seq x y z
N MET A 1 -13.84 -4.94 8.24
CA MET A 1 -13.15 -4.19 7.15
C MET A 1 -11.85 -4.85 6.68
N ASP A 2 -11.15 -5.64 7.48
CA ASP A 2 -9.79 -6.11 7.13
C ASP A 2 -9.68 -7.33 6.22
N LEU A 3 -10.74 -8.14 6.02
CA LEU A 3 -10.59 -9.40 5.27
C LEU A 3 -10.48 -9.21 3.75
N ILE A 4 -11.17 -8.21 3.18
CA ILE A 4 -11.07 -7.88 1.75
C ILE A 4 -9.82 -7.04 1.48
N ARG A 5 -9.35 -6.27 2.47
CA ARG A 5 -8.10 -5.48 2.39
C ARG A 5 -6.83 -6.34 2.47
N GLN A 6 -6.92 -7.58 2.98
CA GLN A 6 -5.75 -8.41 3.25
C GLN A 6 -5.35 -9.37 2.13
N GLN A 7 -6.22 -9.66 1.14
CA GLN A 7 -5.93 -10.69 0.14
C GLN A 7 -5.47 -10.15 -1.23
N ASP A 8 -5.88 -8.96 -1.64
CA ASP A 8 -5.41 -8.34 -2.89
C ASP A 8 -5.41 -6.83 -2.73
N GLY A 9 -4.23 -6.18 -2.74
CA GLY A 9 -4.02 -4.77 -3.15
C GLY A 9 -4.92 -3.64 -2.59
N GLY A 10 -5.91 -3.92 -1.74
CA GLY A 10 -7.03 -3.03 -1.39
C GLY A 10 -6.68 -1.99 -0.35
N ARG A 11 -5.38 -1.68 -0.20
CA ARG A 11 -4.92 -0.49 0.52
C ARG A 11 -5.15 0.78 -0.30
N TYR A 12 -5.24 0.66 -1.63
CA TYR A 12 -5.34 1.78 -2.56
C TYR A 12 -6.48 1.51 -3.55
N GLY A 13 -7.58 2.27 -3.44
CA GLY A 13 -8.74 2.16 -4.32
C GLY A 13 -10.04 2.61 -3.65
N SER A 14 -11.01 3.03 -4.45
CA SER A 14 -12.35 3.38 -3.95
C SER A 14 -13.03 2.15 -3.34
N PRO A 15 -13.63 2.26 -2.14
CA PRO A 15 -14.32 1.14 -1.52
C PRO A 15 -15.47 0.64 -2.41
N LEU A 16 -15.57 -0.70 -2.53
CA LEU A 16 -16.57 -1.33 -3.39
C LEU A 16 -17.98 -1.24 -2.79
N PHE A 17 -18.08 -1.38 -1.46
CA PHE A 17 -19.34 -1.45 -0.72
C PHE A 17 -19.68 -0.15 -0.01
N GLN A 18 -18.69 0.60 0.48
CA GLN A 18 -18.91 1.84 1.22
C GLN A 18 -18.61 3.04 0.32
N SER A 19 -19.18 4.19 0.66
CA SER A 19 -18.69 5.49 0.21
C SER A 19 -17.86 6.17 1.28
N THR A 20 -17.02 7.11 0.88
CA THR A 20 -16.13 7.91 1.73
C THR A 20 -16.62 9.36 1.79
N LEU A 21 -16.08 10.19 2.68
CA LEU A 21 -16.47 11.61 2.72
C LEU A 21 -15.88 12.36 1.52
N LEU A 22 -14.59 12.18 1.30
CA LEU A 22 -13.87 12.74 0.16
C LEU A 22 -13.38 11.59 -0.74
N SER A 23 -12.88 11.95 -1.90
CA SER A 23 -12.23 11.02 -2.82
C SER A 23 -10.99 11.69 -3.41
N GLN A 24 -10.30 10.98 -4.29
CA GLN A 24 -9.13 11.46 -5.01
C GLN A 24 -9.34 11.23 -6.51
N ASN A 25 -9.06 12.25 -7.32
CA ASN A 25 -9.12 12.11 -8.76
C ASN A 25 -7.81 11.49 -9.31
N LYS A 26 -7.78 11.21 -10.61
CA LYS A 26 -6.61 10.62 -11.30
C LYS A 26 -5.33 11.48 -11.21
N ASP A 27 -5.48 12.77 -10.94
CA ASP A 27 -4.40 13.75 -10.84
C ASP A 27 -3.94 13.92 -9.37
N LEU A 28 -4.41 13.04 -8.48
CA LEU A 28 -4.15 13.00 -7.04
C LEU A 28 -4.75 14.19 -6.26
N GLU A 29 -5.61 14.98 -6.89
CA GLU A 29 -6.30 16.09 -6.24
C GLU A 29 -7.51 15.61 -5.44
N VAL A 30 -7.84 16.37 -4.40
CA VAL A 30 -9.04 16.11 -3.59
C VAL A 30 -10.29 16.31 -4.44
N SER A 31 -11.15 15.31 -4.41
CA SER A 31 -12.51 15.40 -4.93
C SER A 31 -13.52 15.06 -3.84
N TYR A 32 -14.78 15.30 -4.16
CA TYR A 32 -15.91 15.00 -3.30
C TYR A 32 -16.43 13.58 -3.53
N ASP A 33 -17.02 13.00 -2.48
CA ASP A 33 -17.82 11.77 -2.57
C ASP A 33 -19.16 11.98 -1.84
N LEU A 34 -19.28 11.59 -0.56
CA LEU A 34 -20.45 11.95 0.25
C LEU A 34 -20.45 13.43 0.63
N ALA A 35 -19.29 14.03 0.84
CA ALA A 35 -19.18 15.45 1.15
C ALA A 35 -19.55 16.30 -0.06
N THR A 36 -20.26 17.40 0.13
CA THR A 36 -20.54 18.41 -0.89
C THR A 36 -19.61 19.61 -0.78
N GLU A 37 -19.06 19.84 0.41
CA GLU A 37 -18.06 20.86 0.72
C GLU A 37 -17.30 20.51 2.00
N TYR A 38 -16.11 21.10 2.17
CA TYR A 38 -15.43 21.11 3.47
C TYR A 38 -14.68 22.43 3.67
N HIS A 39 -14.50 22.81 4.94
CA HIS A 39 -13.72 23.97 5.37
C HIS A 39 -12.76 23.57 6.48
N VAL A 40 -11.54 24.10 6.43
CA VAL A 40 -10.50 23.89 7.45
C VAL A 40 -10.22 25.21 8.15
N SER A 41 -10.24 25.22 9.48
CA SER A 41 -9.89 26.41 10.27
C SER A 41 -8.46 26.87 10.00
N ASN A 42 -8.16 28.14 10.31
CA ASN A 42 -6.83 28.72 10.11
C ASN A 42 -5.71 28.02 10.91
N ASP A 43 -6.05 27.41 12.05
CA ASP A 43 -5.13 26.60 12.85
C ASP A 43 -5.08 25.13 12.41
N ALA A 44 -5.86 24.75 11.40
CA ALA A 44 -5.97 23.40 10.82
C ALA A 44 -6.35 22.29 11.82
N GLN A 45 -6.99 22.66 12.93
CA GLN A 45 -7.51 21.73 13.94
C GLN A 45 -9.00 21.43 13.78
N ILE A 46 -9.76 22.26 13.08
CA ILE A 46 -11.20 22.11 12.91
C ILE A 46 -11.51 21.89 11.43
N TRP A 47 -12.14 20.76 11.12
CA TRP A 47 -12.61 20.41 9.78
C TRP A 47 -14.14 20.33 9.80
N VAL A 48 -14.78 21.22 9.06
CA VAL A 48 -16.24 21.23 8.87
C VAL A 48 -16.54 20.59 7.53
N VAL A 49 -17.40 19.57 7.50
CA VAL A 49 -17.76 18.81 6.30
C VAL A 49 -19.28 18.79 6.17
N SER A 50 -19.80 19.26 5.04
CA SER A 50 -21.23 19.14 4.72
C SER A 50 -21.40 17.91 3.82
N ILE A 51 -22.42 17.08 4.07
CA ILE A 51 -22.72 15.88 3.28
C ILE A 51 -24.03 16.04 2.51
N ARG A 52 -24.15 15.29 1.41
CA ARG A 52 -25.38 15.19 0.61
C ARG A 52 -26.50 14.47 1.38
N GLU A 53 -27.76 14.76 1.01
CA GLU A 53 -28.96 14.23 1.70
C GLU A 53 -29.71 13.16 0.88
N ASP A 54 -29.24 12.84 -0.32
CA ASP A 54 -29.89 11.91 -1.26
C ASP A 54 -29.18 10.55 -1.32
N VAL A 55 -28.67 10.09 -0.18
CA VAL A 55 -27.88 8.85 -0.08
C VAL A 55 -28.60 7.81 0.75
N SER A 56 -28.59 6.59 0.24
CA SER A 56 -29.04 5.42 0.97
C SER A 56 -27.97 4.34 0.95
N PHE A 57 -28.00 3.49 1.98
CA PHE A 57 -27.30 2.23 2.01
C PHE A 57 -27.95 1.22 1.07
N SER A 58 -27.25 0.12 0.78
CA SER A 58 -27.70 -0.94 -0.12
C SER A 58 -28.98 -1.65 0.32
N ASP A 59 -29.40 -1.48 1.58
CA ASP A 59 -30.69 -1.98 2.10
C ASP A 59 -31.84 -0.95 1.95
N GLY A 60 -31.56 0.22 1.37
CA GLY A 60 -32.52 1.29 1.14
C GLY A 60 -32.70 2.26 2.31
N GLN A 61 -32.01 2.07 3.44
CA GLN A 61 -32.05 3.05 4.54
C GLN A 61 -31.20 4.28 4.22
N GLU A 62 -31.65 5.45 4.66
CA GLU A 62 -30.94 6.72 4.45
C GLU A 62 -29.61 6.74 5.22
N LEU A 63 -28.55 7.26 4.59
CA LEU A 63 -27.29 7.56 5.26
C LEU A 63 -27.34 8.97 5.84
N THR A 64 -27.05 9.09 7.12
CA THR A 64 -27.12 10.36 7.86
C THR A 64 -25.78 10.76 8.45
N VAL A 65 -25.73 11.98 9.02
CA VAL A 65 -24.59 12.43 9.84
C VAL A 65 -24.30 11.49 11.00
N ASP A 66 -25.33 10.84 11.55
CA ASP A 66 -25.19 9.99 12.72
C ASP A 66 -24.37 8.72 12.37
N ASP A 67 -24.53 8.18 11.16
CA ASP A 67 -23.69 7.08 10.62
C ASP A 67 -22.22 7.50 10.45
N VAL A 68 -21.97 8.74 10.06
CA VAL A 68 -20.61 9.28 9.95
C VAL A 68 -19.96 9.36 11.34
N ILE A 69 -20.65 9.93 12.32
CA ILE A 69 -20.16 10.02 13.70
C ILE A 69 -19.89 8.61 14.23
N PHE A 70 -20.86 7.70 14.09
CA PHE A 70 -20.74 6.31 14.49
C PHE A 70 -19.51 5.64 13.86
N THR A 71 -19.27 5.85 12.56
CA THR A 71 -18.12 5.27 11.84
C THR A 71 -16.80 5.73 12.45
N TYR A 72 -16.62 7.04 12.66
CA TYR A 72 -15.36 7.59 13.17
C TYR A 72 -15.11 7.24 14.63
N GLU A 73 -16.15 7.25 15.47
CA GLU A 73 -16.03 6.83 16.87
C GLU A 73 -15.71 5.33 16.98
N THR A 74 -16.38 4.49 16.17
CA THR A 74 -16.12 3.05 16.10
C THR A 74 -14.68 2.79 15.65
N ALA A 75 -14.23 3.43 14.57
CA ALA A 75 -12.87 3.27 14.06
C ALA A 75 -11.81 3.71 15.07
N LYS A 76 -12.04 4.81 15.79
CA LYS A 76 -11.15 5.33 16.83
C LYS A 76 -11.01 4.35 18.00
N ASN A 77 -12.08 3.66 18.36
CA ASN A 77 -12.11 2.70 19.47
C ASN A 77 -11.64 1.29 19.07
N ALA A 78 -11.66 0.95 17.78
CA ALA A 78 -11.37 -0.40 17.29
C ALA A 78 -9.87 -0.79 17.34
N GLN A 79 -8.95 0.10 17.73
CA GLN A 79 -7.49 -0.10 17.63
C GLN A 79 -7.11 -0.72 16.27
N SER A 80 -7.71 -0.19 15.21
CA SER A 80 -7.57 -0.72 13.85
C SER A 80 -6.36 -0.14 13.13
N THR A 81 -6.18 -0.49 11.86
CA THR A 81 -5.17 0.12 10.97
C THR A 81 -5.43 1.61 10.69
N VAL A 82 -6.61 2.13 11.01
CA VAL A 82 -6.96 3.54 10.89
C VAL A 82 -6.50 4.28 12.15
N ASP A 83 -5.50 5.13 12.00
CA ASP A 83 -5.01 5.96 13.10
C ASP A 83 -5.87 7.22 13.25
N LEU A 84 -6.69 7.24 14.31
CA LEU A 84 -7.50 8.38 14.74
C LEU A 84 -7.06 8.92 16.10
N THR A 85 -5.81 8.69 16.51
CA THR A 85 -5.30 9.13 17.82
C THR A 85 -5.33 10.66 17.98
N ASN A 86 -5.15 11.39 16.88
CA ASN A 86 -5.23 12.85 16.84
C ASN A 86 -6.68 13.39 16.74
N LEU A 87 -7.66 12.56 16.40
CA LEU A 87 -9.07 12.96 16.41
C LEU A 87 -9.53 13.10 17.87
N GLU A 88 -9.80 14.33 18.31
CA GLU A 88 -10.33 14.61 19.64
C GLU A 88 -11.81 14.25 19.70
N LYS A 89 -12.59 14.83 18.78
CA LYS A 89 -14.06 14.74 18.77
C LYS A 89 -14.59 14.83 17.34
N VAL A 90 -15.71 14.15 17.08
CA VAL A 90 -16.55 14.37 15.90
C VAL A 90 -17.95 14.74 16.40
N GLU A 91 -18.58 15.76 15.81
CA GLU A 91 -19.89 16.21 16.25
C GLU A 91 -20.80 16.61 15.09
N LYS A 92 -22.11 16.42 15.31
CA LYS A 92 -23.16 16.96 14.46
C LYS A 92 -23.32 18.45 14.76
N THR A 93 -22.99 19.29 13.79
CA THR A 93 -23.08 20.75 13.91
C THR A 93 -24.33 21.33 13.22
N ASP A 94 -24.87 20.60 12.24
CA ASP A 94 -26.16 20.85 11.60
C ASP A 94 -26.77 19.52 11.11
N LYS A 95 -27.96 19.54 10.50
CA LYS A 95 -28.66 18.38 9.94
C LYS A 95 -27.75 17.55 9.02
N ASN A 96 -27.00 18.21 8.15
CA ASN A 96 -26.13 17.62 7.14
C ASN A 96 -24.65 18.05 7.30
N GLN A 97 -24.27 18.57 8.47
CA GLN A 97 -22.92 19.06 8.74
C GLN A 97 -22.27 18.36 9.92
N ILE A 98 -21.04 17.88 9.70
CA ILE A 98 -20.18 17.26 10.69
C ILE A 98 -18.97 18.16 10.92
N THR A 99 -18.59 18.33 12.18
CA THR A 99 -17.33 18.99 12.54
C THR A 99 -16.40 18.02 13.24
N PHE A 100 -15.18 17.89 12.73
CA PHE A 100 -14.08 17.14 13.32
C PHE A 100 -13.13 18.08 14.03
N TYR A 101 -12.77 17.74 15.28
CA TYR A 101 -11.80 18.44 16.10
C TYR A 101 -10.56 17.58 16.27
N LEU A 102 -9.42 18.11 15.90
CA LEU A 102 -8.10 17.48 16.04
C LEU A 102 -7.35 18.09 17.22
N LYS A 103 -6.57 17.29 17.93
CA LYS A 103 -5.74 17.76 19.06
C LYS A 103 -4.60 18.66 18.58
N GLU A 104 -4.04 18.32 17.41
CA GLU A 104 -2.96 19.03 16.75
C GLU A 104 -3.25 19.18 15.24
N PRO A 105 -2.70 20.21 14.57
CA PRO A 105 -2.91 20.40 13.13
C PRO A 105 -2.36 19.20 12.34
N GLN A 106 -3.17 18.62 11.45
CA GLN A 106 -2.77 17.45 10.67
C GLN A 106 -3.30 17.53 9.24
N SER A 107 -2.43 17.92 8.30
CA SER A 107 -2.78 18.00 6.88
C SER A 107 -3.19 16.64 6.30
N THR A 108 -2.64 15.55 6.82
CA THR A 108 -2.95 14.19 6.37
C THR A 108 -4.31 13.68 6.84
N PHE A 109 -5.04 14.41 7.68
CA PHE A 109 -6.40 14.03 8.09
C PHE A 109 -7.34 13.94 6.89
N LEU A 110 -7.07 14.73 5.85
CA LEU A 110 -7.71 14.63 4.53
C LEU A 110 -7.72 13.19 3.99
N TYR A 111 -6.63 12.44 4.12
CA TYR A 111 -6.55 11.05 3.64
C TYR A 111 -7.48 10.11 4.42
N THR A 112 -7.71 10.38 5.71
CA THR A 112 -8.69 9.65 6.50
C THR A 112 -10.09 9.86 5.94
N LEU A 113 -10.43 11.10 5.57
CA LEU A 113 -11.71 11.43 4.93
C LEU A 113 -11.89 10.74 3.56
N GLN A 114 -10.78 10.45 2.86
CA GLN A 114 -10.75 9.79 1.55
C GLN A 114 -10.78 8.26 1.60
N THR A 115 -10.50 7.64 2.75
CA THR A 115 -10.26 6.19 2.83
C THR A 115 -11.13 5.47 3.86
N LEU A 116 -11.67 6.20 4.85
CA LEU A 116 -12.57 5.62 5.83
C LEU A 116 -14.01 5.57 5.27
N GLY A 117 -14.39 4.38 4.80
CA GLY A 117 -15.74 4.13 4.30
C GLY A 117 -16.79 4.20 5.41
N ILE A 118 -17.88 4.93 5.17
CA ILE A 118 -18.98 5.10 6.12
C ILE A 118 -19.78 3.80 6.23
N VAL A 119 -20.05 3.40 7.48
CA VAL A 119 -20.79 2.19 7.81
C VAL A 119 -22.15 2.53 8.43
N PRO A 120 -23.19 1.71 8.21
CA PRO A 120 -24.52 1.94 8.78
C PRO A 120 -24.56 1.64 10.27
N GLU A 121 -24.91 2.61 11.12
CA GLU A 121 -25.06 2.39 12.56
C GLU A 121 -26.07 1.26 12.85
N HIS A 122 -27.18 1.23 12.10
CA HIS A 122 -28.27 0.28 12.30
C HIS A 122 -27.93 -1.18 11.99
N ALA A 123 -26.87 -1.42 11.21
CA ALA A 123 -26.51 -2.75 10.72
C ALA A 123 -25.05 -3.13 10.97
N TYR A 124 -24.31 -2.33 11.75
CA TYR A 124 -22.92 -2.62 12.08
C TYR A 124 -22.82 -3.49 13.33
N ASP A 125 -22.42 -4.75 13.14
CA ASP A 125 -22.15 -5.70 14.21
C ASP A 125 -20.84 -6.47 13.98
N ASN A 126 -20.57 -7.47 14.82
CA ASN A 126 -19.35 -8.29 14.71
C ASN A 126 -19.28 -9.16 13.43
N HIS A 127 -20.40 -9.33 12.71
CA HIS A 127 -20.49 -10.10 11.46
C HIS A 127 -20.52 -9.22 10.21
N TYR A 128 -20.55 -7.88 10.37
CA TYR A 128 -20.60 -6.92 9.27
C TYR A 128 -19.54 -7.17 8.18
N ALA A 129 -18.35 -7.66 8.56
CA ALA A 129 -17.29 -7.97 7.61
C ALA A 129 -17.62 -9.14 6.65
N GLU A 130 -18.58 -10.00 6.99
CA GLU A 130 -18.98 -11.15 6.16
C GLU A 130 -20.11 -10.82 5.19
N GLN A 131 -20.96 -9.84 5.54
CA GLN A 131 -22.12 -9.40 4.75
C GLN A 131 -22.27 -7.87 4.85
N PRO A 132 -21.36 -7.11 4.22
CA PRO A 132 -21.34 -5.66 4.38
C PRO A 132 -22.55 -5.01 3.71
N ILE A 133 -23.21 -4.11 4.44
CA ILE A 133 -24.17 -3.13 3.90
C ILE A 133 -23.43 -1.81 3.76
N GLY A 134 -23.55 -1.13 2.63
CA GLY A 134 -22.88 0.15 2.45
C GLY A 134 -23.50 1.01 1.36
N SER A 135 -22.98 2.22 1.20
CA SER A 135 -23.49 3.24 0.27
C SER A 135 -22.73 3.30 -1.06
N GLY A 136 -21.80 2.38 -1.29
CA GLY A 136 -20.93 2.32 -2.46
C GLY A 136 -21.62 1.79 -3.73
N PRO A 137 -20.87 1.70 -4.85
CA PRO A 137 -21.41 1.37 -6.17
C PRO A 137 -21.92 -0.07 -6.31
N TYR A 138 -21.44 -1.00 -5.50
CA TYR A 138 -21.84 -2.40 -5.51
C TYR A 138 -22.32 -2.84 -4.13
N GLN A 139 -23.22 -3.82 -4.12
CA GLN A 139 -23.71 -4.50 -2.93
C GLN A 139 -23.25 -5.96 -2.90
N PHE A 140 -23.12 -6.50 -1.70
CA PHE A 140 -22.72 -7.89 -1.47
C PHE A 140 -23.78 -8.87 -1.98
N VAL A 141 -23.34 -9.96 -2.61
CA VAL A 141 -24.21 -11.08 -3.01
C VAL A 141 -23.79 -12.38 -2.32
N GLU A 142 -22.54 -12.80 -2.50
CA GLU A 142 -22.04 -14.06 -1.95
C GLU A 142 -20.52 -14.00 -1.73
N TRP A 143 -20.03 -14.61 -0.66
CA TRP A 143 -18.60 -14.83 -0.46
C TRP A 143 -18.32 -16.27 -0.07
N ARG A 144 -17.59 -16.96 -0.94
CA ARG A 144 -16.99 -18.27 -0.67
C ARG A 144 -15.53 -18.05 -0.32
N LYS A 145 -15.23 -18.08 0.98
CA LYS A 145 -13.90 -17.76 1.52
C LYS A 145 -12.81 -18.59 0.84
N GLY A 146 -11.83 -17.93 0.25
CA GLY A 146 -10.72 -18.55 -0.48
C GLY A 146 -11.05 -19.07 -1.89
N GLU A 147 -12.25 -18.82 -2.40
CA GLU A 147 -12.69 -19.23 -3.75
C GLU A 147 -13.15 -18.02 -4.57
N GLN A 148 -14.21 -17.34 -4.13
CA GLN A 148 -14.80 -16.24 -4.90
C GLN A 148 -15.60 -15.24 -4.05
N LEU A 149 -15.70 -14.00 -4.53
CA LEU A 149 -16.61 -12.95 -4.06
C LEU A 149 -17.51 -12.50 -5.22
N ILE A 150 -18.82 -12.52 -5.02
CA ILE A 150 -19.81 -12.03 -5.97
C ILE A 150 -20.45 -10.77 -5.43
N VAL A 151 -20.51 -9.74 -6.27
CA VAL A 151 -21.17 -8.47 -5.99
C VAL A 151 -22.03 -8.05 -7.17
N GLU A 152 -23.06 -7.25 -6.94
CA GLU A 152 -23.89 -6.67 -7.99
C GLU A 152 -24.12 -5.19 -7.75
N ARG A 153 -24.56 -4.45 -8.77
CA ARG A 153 -24.79 -3.02 -8.63
C ARG A 153 -25.68 -2.73 -7.44
N ASN A 154 -25.32 -1.74 -6.65
CA ASN A 154 -26.20 -1.21 -5.63
C ASN A 154 -27.30 -0.37 -6.32
N PRO A 155 -28.58 -0.77 -6.26
CA PRO A 155 -29.66 -0.01 -6.89
C PRO A 155 -29.92 1.36 -6.23
N TYR A 156 -29.37 1.58 -5.04
CA TYR A 156 -29.47 2.83 -4.28
C TYR A 156 -28.23 3.72 -4.38
N TYR A 157 -27.27 3.37 -5.24
CA TYR A 157 -26.08 4.19 -5.43
C TYR A 157 -26.45 5.55 -6.02
N TYR A 158 -25.99 6.61 -5.37
CA TYR A 158 -26.29 8.01 -5.71
C TYR A 158 -25.44 8.57 -6.86
N GLY A 159 -24.35 7.86 -7.20
CA GLY A 159 -23.46 8.22 -8.29
C GLY A 159 -23.90 7.59 -9.61
N ASP A 160 -23.02 7.66 -10.60
CA ASP A 160 -23.27 6.98 -11.87
C ASP A 160 -23.33 5.46 -11.67
N SER A 161 -24.36 4.83 -12.24
CA SER A 161 -24.51 3.38 -12.16
C SER A 161 -23.33 2.69 -12.84
N PRO A 162 -22.63 1.75 -12.16
CA PRO A 162 -21.49 1.05 -12.75
C PRO A 162 -21.84 0.36 -14.07
N VAL A 163 -20.89 0.22 -14.99
CA VAL A 163 -21.17 -0.39 -16.31
C VAL A 163 -21.45 -1.88 -16.22
N PHE A 164 -20.94 -2.59 -15.21
CA PHE A 164 -21.17 -4.04 -15.04
C PHE A 164 -22.25 -4.31 -14.01
N GLU A 165 -23.25 -5.12 -14.36
CA GLU A 165 -24.36 -5.48 -13.44
C GLU A 165 -23.88 -6.33 -12.26
N ARG A 166 -22.93 -7.21 -12.52
CA ARG A 166 -22.37 -8.16 -11.56
C ARG A 166 -20.88 -8.31 -11.80
N LEU A 167 -20.12 -8.42 -10.72
CA LEU A 167 -18.70 -8.76 -10.74
C LEU A 167 -18.49 -10.03 -9.92
N THR A 168 -17.61 -10.91 -10.42
CA THR A 168 -17.14 -12.09 -9.70
C THR A 168 -15.64 -12.02 -9.60
N PHE A 169 -15.14 -11.84 -8.38
CA PHE A 169 -13.72 -11.89 -8.07
C PHE A 169 -13.35 -13.33 -7.71
N LEU A 170 -12.33 -13.87 -8.37
CA LEU A 170 -11.81 -15.21 -8.10
C LEU A 170 -10.51 -15.10 -7.31
N PHE A 171 -10.39 -15.85 -6.22
CA PHE A 171 -9.20 -15.88 -5.37
C PHE A 171 -8.37 -17.11 -5.70
N VAL A 172 -7.47 -16.99 -6.67
CA VAL A 172 -6.61 -18.08 -7.16
C VAL A 172 -5.16 -17.62 -7.25
N GLY A 173 -4.21 -18.56 -7.24
CA GLY A 173 -2.79 -18.23 -7.40
C GLY A 173 -2.48 -17.74 -8.82
N GLU A 174 -1.37 -17.01 -8.97
CA GLU A 174 -0.97 -16.35 -10.24
C GLU A 174 -0.98 -17.31 -11.45
N ASP A 175 -0.42 -18.51 -11.31
CA ASP A 175 -0.41 -19.54 -12.37
C ASP A 175 -1.81 -20.02 -12.76
N GLN A 176 -2.70 -20.15 -11.77
CA GLN A 176 -4.08 -20.60 -11.96
C GLN A 176 -4.92 -19.51 -12.63
N ALA A 177 -4.69 -18.25 -12.24
CA ALA A 177 -5.31 -17.08 -12.82
C ALA A 177 -4.95 -16.95 -14.32
N LEU A 178 -3.67 -17.12 -14.65
CA LEU A 178 -3.17 -17.15 -16.03
C LEU A 178 -3.76 -18.30 -16.84
N ALA A 179 -3.87 -19.50 -16.26
CA ALA A 179 -4.51 -20.64 -16.92
C ALA A 179 -6.00 -20.40 -17.18
N ALA A 180 -6.72 -19.80 -16.23
CA ALA A 180 -8.13 -19.43 -16.37
C ALA A 180 -8.32 -18.40 -17.50
N ALA A 181 -7.44 -17.40 -17.58
CA ALA A 181 -7.44 -16.42 -18.68
C ALA A 181 -7.23 -17.07 -20.04
N LYS A 182 -6.23 -17.95 -20.17
CA LYS A 182 -5.98 -18.72 -21.41
C LYS A 182 -7.14 -19.64 -21.79
N ALA A 183 -7.93 -20.09 -20.81
CA ALA A 183 -9.12 -20.90 -21.03
C ALA A 183 -10.39 -20.07 -21.32
N GLY A 184 -10.30 -18.73 -21.33
CA GLY A 184 -11.44 -17.84 -21.53
C GLY A 184 -12.44 -17.82 -20.37
N GLN A 185 -11.97 -18.11 -19.13
CA GLN A 185 -12.81 -18.19 -17.94
C GLN A 185 -12.87 -16.89 -17.13
N VAL A 186 -12.04 -15.90 -17.47
CA VAL A 186 -12.01 -14.59 -16.81
C VAL A 186 -11.94 -13.47 -17.84
N ASP A 187 -12.56 -12.33 -17.52
CA ASP A 187 -12.59 -11.15 -18.40
C ASP A 187 -11.42 -10.19 -18.14
N VAL A 188 -10.94 -10.13 -16.90
CA VAL A 188 -9.86 -9.25 -16.44
C VAL A 188 -8.94 -10.03 -15.53
N LEU A 189 -7.63 -9.85 -15.71
CA LEU A 189 -6.60 -10.46 -14.90
C LEU A 189 -5.48 -9.43 -14.65
N SER A 190 -5.08 -9.29 -13.38
CA SER A 190 -3.79 -8.69 -13.04
C SER A 190 -2.73 -9.78 -13.14
N ILE A 191 -1.71 -9.58 -13.97
CA ILE A 191 -0.59 -10.51 -14.12
C ILE A 191 0.64 -9.98 -13.40
N PRO A 192 1.43 -10.83 -12.75
CA PRO A 192 2.79 -10.50 -12.37
C PRO A 192 3.59 -10.08 -13.58
N ILE A 193 4.57 -9.22 -13.34
CA ILE A 193 5.45 -8.68 -14.39
C ILE A 193 6.25 -9.78 -15.08
N THR A 194 6.50 -10.90 -14.41
CA THR A 194 7.15 -12.08 -14.97
C THR A 194 6.34 -12.76 -16.09
N PHE A 195 5.05 -12.46 -16.19
CA PHE A 195 4.17 -12.92 -17.26
C PHE A 195 3.80 -11.81 -18.25
N SER A 196 4.38 -10.61 -18.14
CA SER A 196 4.00 -9.42 -18.95
C SER A 196 4.16 -9.63 -20.46
N ASP A 197 5.13 -10.47 -20.86
CA ASP A 197 5.42 -10.81 -22.25
C ASP A 197 4.47 -11.89 -22.83
N GLN A 198 3.58 -12.46 -22.02
CA GLN A 198 2.65 -13.49 -22.50
C GLN A 198 1.45 -12.89 -23.21
N GLU A 199 1.30 -13.21 -24.48
CA GLU A 199 0.06 -12.95 -25.22
C GLU A 199 -1.01 -13.99 -24.86
N ILE A 200 -2.20 -13.52 -24.53
CA ILE A 200 -3.37 -14.35 -24.25
C ILE A 200 -4.41 -14.07 -25.34
N ASP A 201 -4.81 -15.11 -26.07
CA ASP A 201 -5.76 -14.99 -27.17
C ASP A 201 -7.09 -14.38 -26.69
N GLY A 202 -7.63 -13.45 -27.48
CA GLY A 202 -8.84 -12.71 -27.13
C GLY A 202 -8.70 -11.64 -26.04
N MET A 203 -7.53 -11.48 -25.42
CA MET A 203 -7.29 -10.45 -24.40
C MET A 203 -6.33 -9.35 -24.90
N LYS A 204 -6.44 -8.16 -24.31
CA LYS A 204 -5.55 -7.03 -24.58
C LYS A 204 -4.81 -6.65 -23.31
N ARG A 205 -3.47 -6.57 -23.38
CA ARG A 205 -2.65 -6.02 -22.31
C ARG A 205 -2.91 -4.52 -22.17
N LEU A 206 -3.15 -4.07 -20.93
CA LEU A 206 -3.19 -2.67 -20.54
C LEU A 206 -2.03 -2.43 -19.57
N SER A 207 -1.29 -1.34 -19.77
CA SER A 207 -0.25 -0.89 -18.84
C SER A 207 -0.66 0.46 -18.27
N PHE A 208 -0.53 0.60 -16.96
CA PHE A 208 -0.90 1.80 -16.22
C PHE A 208 0.26 2.18 -15.31
N GLU A 209 0.55 3.48 -15.24
CA GLU A 209 1.46 4.00 -14.23
C GLU A 209 0.83 3.79 -12.84
N SER A 210 1.65 3.32 -11.90
CA SER A 210 1.23 3.10 -10.53
C SER A 210 2.23 3.71 -9.57
N VAL A 211 1.78 3.96 -8.34
CA VAL A 211 2.64 4.45 -7.24
C VAL A 211 3.35 3.30 -6.51
N ASP A 212 3.31 2.10 -7.10
CA ASP A 212 3.88 0.91 -6.51
C ASP A 212 5.42 0.99 -6.52
N ASN A 213 6.03 0.75 -5.36
CA ASN A 213 7.48 0.82 -5.21
C ASN A 213 8.06 -0.52 -4.75
N ARG A 214 9.30 -0.77 -5.16
CA ARG A 214 10.06 -1.94 -4.72
C ARG A 214 11.40 -1.46 -4.21
N GLY A 215 11.74 -1.88 -3.00
CA GLY A 215 12.96 -1.46 -2.34
C GLY A 215 13.41 -2.45 -1.29
N VAL A 216 14.70 -2.37 -0.96
CA VAL A 216 15.30 -3.13 0.13
C VAL A 216 15.30 -2.26 1.38
N MET A 217 14.58 -2.70 2.41
CA MET A 217 14.58 -2.05 3.72
C MET A 217 15.62 -2.69 4.63
N LEU A 218 16.49 -1.87 5.21
CA LEU A 218 17.57 -2.32 6.08
C LEU A 218 17.39 -1.76 7.50
N PRO A 219 17.57 -2.57 8.54
CA PRO A 219 17.57 -2.07 9.91
C PRO A 219 18.73 -1.09 10.11
N TYR A 220 18.44 0.08 10.67
CA TYR A 220 19.44 1.11 10.98
C TYR A 220 19.88 1.17 12.45
N PRO A 221 19.12 0.68 13.45
CA PRO A 221 19.62 0.64 14.82
C PRO A 221 20.77 -0.34 14.98
N SER A 222 21.68 -0.06 15.92
CA SER A 222 22.61 -1.07 16.42
C SER A 222 21.86 -2.24 17.06
N PRO A 223 22.44 -3.45 17.10
CA PRO A 223 21.83 -4.60 17.75
C PRO A 223 21.39 -4.30 19.19
N GLY A 224 20.16 -4.66 19.51
CA GLY A 224 19.56 -4.47 20.82
C GLY A 224 18.25 -5.25 20.96
N PHE A 225 17.44 -4.84 21.91
CA PHE A 225 16.11 -5.40 22.16
C PHE A 225 15.06 -4.29 22.23
N ASN A 226 13.85 -4.53 21.72
CA ASN A 226 12.72 -3.62 21.95
C ASN A 226 12.13 -3.81 23.37
N GLU A 227 11.07 -3.05 23.67
CA GLU A 227 10.41 -3.10 24.99
C GLU A 227 9.82 -4.49 25.33
N ASP A 228 9.49 -5.27 24.31
CA ASP A 228 8.95 -6.63 24.42
C ASP A 228 10.06 -7.71 24.51
N GLY A 229 11.34 -7.31 24.49
CA GLY A 229 12.49 -8.22 24.57
C GLY A 229 12.82 -8.94 23.26
N GLU A 230 12.31 -8.46 22.13
CA GLU A 230 12.60 -9.00 20.80
C GLU A 230 13.86 -8.35 20.21
N PRO A 231 14.71 -9.11 19.48
CA PRO A 231 15.92 -8.56 18.91
C PRO A 231 15.62 -7.53 17.82
N ILE A 232 16.28 -6.38 17.89
CA ILE A 232 16.21 -5.30 16.89
C ILE A 232 17.60 -4.88 16.42
N GLY A 233 17.66 -4.25 15.25
CA GLY A 233 18.89 -3.70 14.71
C GLY A 233 19.80 -4.74 14.06
N ASN A 234 20.94 -4.28 13.54
CA ASN A 234 21.90 -5.13 12.85
C ASN A 234 23.30 -4.49 12.87
N ALA A 235 24.33 -5.28 13.18
CA ALA A 235 25.68 -4.76 13.42
C ALA A 235 26.37 -4.16 12.18
N VAL A 236 25.95 -4.60 10.99
CA VAL A 236 26.53 -4.18 9.70
C VAL A 236 25.76 -2.98 9.16
N THR A 237 24.44 -3.15 9.04
CA THR A 237 23.57 -2.13 8.43
C THR A 237 23.28 -0.96 9.36
N SER A 238 23.67 -1.00 10.65
CA SER A 238 23.66 0.18 11.51
C SER A 238 24.68 1.24 11.10
N ASP A 239 25.79 0.85 10.47
CA ASP A 239 26.75 1.79 9.88
C ASP A 239 26.16 2.46 8.63
N ILE A 240 26.03 3.78 8.66
CA ILE A 240 25.48 4.56 7.54
C ILE A 240 26.32 4.41 6.27
N ALA A 241 27.63 4.17 6.38
CA ALA A 241 28.49 3.97 5.23
C ALA A 241 28.10 2.73 4.42
N ILE A 242 27.69 1.65 5.10
CA ILE A 242 27.18 0.43 4.45
C ILE A 242 25.91 0.74 3.65
N ARG A 243 24.94 1.43 4.26
CA ARG A 243 23.68 1.80 3.59
C ARG A 243 23.91 2.74 2.39
N LYS A 244 24.82 3.71 2.52
CA LYS A 244 25.18 4.63 1.43
C LYS A 244 25.92 3.90 0.30
N ALA A 245 26.88 3.04 0.64
CA ALA A 245 27.63 2.27 -0.35
C ALA A 245 26.71 1.35 -1.16
N MET A 246 25.78 0.64 -0.53
CA MET A 246 24.80 -0.19 -1.25
C MET A 246 23.91 0.64 -2.18
N ASN A 247 23.49 1.83 -1.78
CA ASN A 247 22.69 2.73 -2.63
C ASN A 247 23.44 3.21 -3.87
N VAL A 248 24.76 3.38 -3.78
CA VAL A 248 25.63 3.82 -4.88
C VAL A 248 26.12 2.63 -5.74
N ALA A 249 26.30 1.45 -5.14
CA ALA A 249 26.78 0.25 -5.83
C ALA A 249 25.70 -0.48 -6.62
N VAL A 250 24.43 -0.38 -6.22
CA VAL A 250 23.33 -1.06 -6.90
C VAL A 250 23.13 -0.48 -8.30
N ASP A 251 22.83 -1.36 -9.27
CA ASP A 251 22.46 -0.97 -10.63
C ASP A 251 20.93 -1.08 -10.75
N ARG A 252 20.22 0.04 -10.51
CA ARG A 252 18.76 0.04 -10.54
C ARG A 252 18.22 -0.15 -11.96
N ASP A 253 18.90 0.37 -12.98
CA ASP A 253 18.53 0.15 -14.37
C ASP A 253 18.58 -1.34 -14.73
N ALA A 254 19.64 -2.05 -14.34
CA ALA A 254 19.73 -3.50 -14.55
C ALA A 254 18.66 -4.29 -13.77
N ILE A 255 18.20 -3.80 -12.61
CA ILE A 255 17.07 -4.41 -11.89
C ILE A 255 15.76 -4.16 -12.64
N VAL A 256 15.51 -2.94 -13.13
CA VAL A 256 14.30 -2.62 -13.91
C VAL A 256 14.26 -3.47 -15.18
N GLU A 257 15.34 -3.53 -15.94
CA GLU A 257 15.41 -4.33 -17.16
C GLU A 257 15.34 -5.84 -16.87
N GLY A 258 16.10 -6.33 -15.89
CA GLY A 258 16.28 -7.76 -15.65
C GLY A 258 15.19 -8.42 -14.81
N VAL A 259 14.60 -7.71 -13.84
CA VAL A 259 13.59 -8.25 -12.92
C VAL A 259 12.19 -7.76 -13.28
N LEU A 260 12.08 -6.50 -13.71
CA LEU A 260 10.80 -5.89 -14.06
C LEU A 260 10.52 -5.93 -15.57
N HIS A 261 11.40 -6.51 -16.38
CA HIS A 261 11.26 -6.62 -17.84
C HIS A 261 11.03 -5.24 -18.51
N GLY A 262 11.61 -4.18 -17.95
CA GLY A 262 11.42 -2.80 -18.41
C GLY A 262 10.09 -2.15 -18.01
N GLU A 263 9.20 -2.87 -17.32
CA GLU A 263 7.90 -2.35 -16.85
C GLU A 263 8.06 -1.71 -15.46
N GLY A 264 8.79 -0.59 -15.42
CA GLY A 264 9.01 0.19 -14.20
C GLY A 264 9.99 1.33 -14.45
N THR A 265 10.20 2.15 -13.43
CA THR A 265 11.18 3.24 -13.46
C THR A 265 12.07 3.18 -12.23
N VAL A 266 13.30 3.66 -12.38
CA VAL A 266 14.23 3.82 -11.26
C VAL A 266 13.62 4.72 -10.18
N ALA A 267 13.75 4.30 -8.92
CA ALA A 267 13.32 5.06 -7.76
C ALA A 267 14.45 5.20 -6.71
N TYR A 268 14.57 6.41 -6.19
CA TYR A 268 15.47 6.86 -5.12
C TYR A 268 14.72 7.22 -3.84
N SER A 269 13.39 7.39 -3.89
CA SER A 269 12.53 7.41 -2.71
C SER A 269 11.24 6.62 -2.87
N SER A 270 10.54 6.42 -1.76
CA SER A 270 9.23 5.79 -1.74
C SER A 270 8.10 6.66 -2.34
N VAL A 271 8.39 7.90 -2.73
CA VAL A 271 7.41 8.89 -3.21
C VAL A 271 7.83 9.52 -4.54
N ASP A 272 8.71 8.85 -5.30
CA ASP A 272 9.11 9.33 -6.62
C ASP A 272 7.92 9.38 -7.58
N GLY A 273 7.88 10.42 -8.42
CA GLY A 273 6.74 10.69 -9.32
C GLY A 273 5.52 11.32 -8.65
N LEU A 274 5.49 11.47 -7.32
CA LEU A 274 4.37 12.08 -6.61
C LEU A 274 4.55 13.60 -6.46
N PRO A 275 3.44 14.37 -6.29
CA PRO A 275 3.51 15.84 -6.15
C PRO A 275 4.35 16.34 -4.96
N TRP A 276 4.57 15.49 -3.95
CA TRP A 276 5.40 15.78 -2.77
C TRP A 276 6.77 15.09 -2.82
N GLY A 277 7.11 14.43 -3.92
CA GLY A 277 8.44 13.85 -4.15
C GLY A 277 9.49 14.94 -4.41
N ASN A 278 10.72 14.68 -3.98
CA ASN A 278 11.84 15.58 -4.24
C ASN A 278 12.77 14.97 -5.30
N SER A 279 12.80 15.54 -6.51
CA SER A 279 13.66 15.04 -7.59
C SER A 279 15.17 15.20 -7.32
N ASP A 280 15.56 16.11 -6.44
CA ASP A 280 16.97 16.44 -6.19
C ASP A 280 17.70 15.37 -5.34
N ILE A 281 16.98 14.36 -4.86
CA ILE A 281 17.53 13.24 -4.09
C ILE A 281 18.11 12.14 -4.96
N ALA A 282 17.86 12.19 -6.27
CA ALA A 282 18.40 11.22 -7.22
C ALA A 282 19.92 11.21 -7.15
N ILE A 283 20.50 10.01 -7.19
CA ILE A 283 21.95 9.82 -7.12
C ILE A 283 22.43 9.06 -8.35
N GLU A 284 23.69 9.27 -8.71
CA GLU A 284 24.40 8.38 -9.63
C GLU A 284 24.69 7.06 -8.90
N ASP A 285 23.96 6.01 -9.25
CA ASP A 285 24.19 4.65 -8.78
C ASP A 285 25.04 3.87 -9.80
N ASN A 286 25.14 2.55 -9.63
CA ASN A 286 26.07 1.69 -10.36
C ASN A 286 27.54 2.16 -10.34
N ASN A 287 27.95 2.91 -9.32
CA ASN A 287 29.29 3.48 -9.23
C ASN A 287 30.12 2.72 -8.18
N GLN A 288 30.66 1.58 -8.60
CA GLN A 288 31.43 0.67 -7.72
C GLN A 288 32.63 1.38 -7.06
N ALA A 289 33.33 2.23 -7.81
CA ALA A 289 34.49 2.97 -7.28
C ALA A 289 34.08 3.96 -6.18
N LYS A 290 32.96 4.67 -6.37
CA LYS A 290 32.45 5.61 -5.37
C LYS A 290 31.93 4.88 -4.13
N ALA A 291 31.24 3.76 -4.31
CA ALA A 291 30.78 2.93 -3.21
C ALA A 291 31.96 2.37 -2.40
N GLU A 292 33.02 1.90 -3.05
CA GLU A 292 34.24 1.44 -2.38
C GLU A 292 34.89 2.57 -1.59
N GLN A 293 35.01 3.77 -2.17
CA GLN A 293 35.52 4.95 -1.48
C GLN A 293 34.73 5.26 -0.19
N ILE A 294 33.39 5.21 -0.25
CA ILE A 294 32.52 5.45 0.92
C ILE A 294 32.84 4.46 2.05
N LEU A 295 33.06 3.19 1.71
CA LEU A 295 33.40 2.15 2.68
C LEU A 295 34.80 2.35 3.27
N THR A 296 35.80 2.60 2.43
CA THR A 296 37.19 2.78 2.87
C THR A 296 37.34 4.00 3.77
N ASP A 297 36.68 5.12 3.42
CA ASP A 297 36.69 6.35 4.22
C ASP A 297 36.04 6.13 5.60
N ALA A 298 35.09 5.19 5.68
CA ALA A 298 34.43 4.79 6.93
C ALA A 298 35.19 3.67 7.70
N GLY A 299 36.36 3.25 7.23
CA GLY A 299 37.20 2.24 7.87
C GLY A 299 36.83 0.79 7.56
N TRP A 300 35.98 0.54 6.57
CA TRP A 300 35.73 -0.79 6.02
C TRP A 300 36.82 -1.11 4.99
N GLN A 301 37.55 -2.20 5.20
CA GLN A 301 38.66 -2.61 4.34
C GLN A 301 38.32 -3.93 3.67
N ARG A 302 38.75 -4.10 2.41
CA ARG A 302 38.49 -5.36 1.69
C ARG A 302 39.30 -6.49 2.32
N GLY A 303 38.60 -7.52 2.80
CA GLY A 303 39.19 -8.72 3.38
C GLY A 303 39.83 -9.65 2.35
N ALA A 304 40.50 -10.69 2.82
CA ALA A 304 41.17 -11.68 1.95
C ALA A 304 40.19 -12.51 1.09
N ASP A 305 38.93 -12.58 1.51
CA ASP A 305 37.81 -13.19 0.79
C ASP A 305 37.03 -12.20 -0.08
N HIS A 306 37.59 -10.99 -0.28
CA HIS A 306 36.99 -9.88 -1.02
C HIS A 306 35.76 -9.23 -0.38
N ILE A 307 35.38 -9.65 0.84
CA ILE A 307 34.29 -9.04 1.61
C ILE A 307 34.84 -7.92 2.50
N PHE A 308 34.13 -6.79 2.58
CA PHE A 308 34.55 -5.68 3.43
C PHE A 308 34.47 -6.06 4.92
N GLU A 309 35.45 -5.63 5.71
CA GLU A 309 35.55 -5.88 7.15
C GLU A 309 35.94 -4.60 7.90
N LYS A 310 35.37 -4.41 9.10
CA LYS A 310 35.72 -3.33 10.02
C LYS A 310 35.76 -3.87 11.44
N ASN A 311 36.90 -3.76 12.12
CA ASN A 311 37.09 -4.21 13.51
C ASN A 311 36.67 -5.68 13.76
N GLY A 312 36.96 -6.60 12.85
CA GLY A 312 36.55 -8.00 12.97
C GLY A 312 35.11 -8.30 12.50
N GLN A 313 34.31 -7.27 12.20
CA GLN A 313 32.96 -7.43 11.67
C GLN A 313 33.00 -7.45 10.14
N LYS A 314 32.62 -8.58 9.54
CA LYS A 314 32.40 -8.66 8.09
C LYS A 314 31.09 -7.97 7.69
N ALA A 315 31.08 -7.35 6.52
CA ALA A 315 29.90 -6.79 5.90
C ALA A 315 29.03 -7.91 5.32
N SER A 316 28.36 -8.65 6.22
CA SER A 316 27.52 -9.80 5.89
C SER A 316 26.14 -9.67 6.52
N LEU A 317 25.08 -9.97 5.76
CA LEU A 317 23.70 -9.92 6.23
C LEU A 317 22.80 -10.94 5.52
N THR A 318 21.62 -11.17 6.11
CA THR A 318 20.54 -11.95 5.47
C THR A 318 19.41 -11.01 5.07
N LEU A 319 19.05 -11.01 3.79
CA LEU A 319 17.91 -10.33 3.23
C LEU A 319 16.70 -11.25 3.23
N TYR A 320 15.63 -10.84 3.91
CA TYR A 320 14.38 -11.59 3.96
C TYR A 320 13.39 -11.11 2.91
N TYR A 321 12.59 -12.03 2.36
CA TYR A 321 11.51 -11.72 1.44
C TYR A 321 10.29 -12.62 1.68
N PRO A 322 9.06 -12.21 1.32
CA PRO A 322 7.88 -13.06 1.42
C PRO A 322 7.97 -14.25 0.48
N SER A 323 7.86 -15.48 0.99
CA SER A 323 8.09 -16.69 0.17
C SER A 323 7.04 -16.94 -0.92
N GLY A 324 5.89 -16.25 -0.87
CA GLY A 324 4.82 -16.36 -1.86
C GLY A 324 4.87 -15.30 -2.98
N ASP A 325 5.83 -14.37 -2.94
CA ASP A 325 5.94 -13.27 -3.90
C ASP A 325 7.17 -13.50 -4.81
N GLN A 326 6.91 -13.99 -6.03
CA GLN A 326 7.96 -14.35 -6.99
C GLN A 326 8.80 -13.13 -7.40
N MET A 327 8.18 -11.96 -7.50
CA MET A 327 8.86 -10.73 -7.90
C MET A 327 9.81 -10.24 -6.79
N ARG A 328 9.35 -10.21 -5.53
CA ARG A 328 10.22 -9.86 -4.39
C ARG A 328 11.34 -10.89 -4.20
N GLN A 329 11.10 -12.17 -4.48
CA GLN A 329 12.15 -13.18 -4.51
C GLN A 329 13.22 -12.85 -5.56
N ALA A 330 12.82 -12.61 -6.80
CA ALA A 330 13.74 -12.30 -7.90
C ALA A 330 14.56 -11.04 -7.61
N LEU A 331 13.91 -9.96 -7.16
CA LEU A 331 14.57 -8.72 -6.76
C LEU A 331 15.60 -8.95 -5.65
N SER A 332 15.23 -9.72 -4.61
CA SER A 332 16.12 -10.01 -3.50
C SER A 332 17.37 -10.79 -3.93
N LEU A 333 17.21 -11.77 -4.82
CA LEU A 333 18.32 -12.56 -5.35
C LEU A 333 19.27 -11.71 -6.21
N VAL A 334 18.72 -10.89 -7.11
CA VAL A 334 19.53 -10.02 -7.97
C VAL A 334 20.28 -8.97 -7.15
N PHE A 335 19.59 -8.31 -6.21
CA PHE A 335 20.23 -7.36 -5.31
C PHE A 335 21.34 -8.02 -4.47
N ALA A 336 21.07 -9.20 -3.91
CA ALA A 336 22.05 -9.93 -3.11
C ALA A 336 23.30 -10.32 -3.93
N ASP A 337 23.12 -10.77 -5.18
CA ASP A 337 24.21 -11.08 -6.10
C ASP A 337 25.05 -9.83 -6.44
N MET A 338 24.40 -8.70 -6.77
CA MET A 338 25.08 -7.43 -7.03
C MET A 338 25.93 -6.97 -5.84
N MET A 339 25.36 -6.99 -4.62
CA MET A 339 26.06 -6.55 -3.42
C MET A 339 27.19 -7.51 -3.03
N THR A 340 26.98 -8.82 -3.20
CA THR A 340 28.00 -9.83 -2.91
C THR A 340 29.18 -9.70 -3.86
N LYS A 341 28.94 -9.46 -5.16
CA LYS A 341 29.99 -9.17 -6.15
C LYS A 341 30.77 -7.89 -5.82
N PHE A 342 30.09 -6.87 -5.31
CA PHE A 342 30.73 -5.63 -4.88
C PHE A 342 31.64 -5.84 -3.64
N GLY A 343 31.22 -6.68 -2.69
CA GLY A 343 31.98 -7.03 -1.47
C GLY A 343 31.18 -6.92 -0.17
N ILE A 344 29.86 -6.82 -0.24
CA ILE A 344 28.95 -6.91 0.90
C ILE A 344 28.19 -8.23 0.75
N GLU A 345 28.52 -9.22 1.56
CA GLU A 345 27.92 -10.55 1.49
C GLU A 345 26.44 -10.50 1.88
N ILE A 346 25.56 -10.89 0.95
CA ILE A 346 24.11 -10.97 1.23
C ILE A 346 23.62 -12.38 0.91
N SER A 347 23.05 -13.02 1.92
CA SER A 347 22.27 -14.26 1.76
C SER A 347 20.78 -13.94 1.72
N THR A 348 19.98 -14.67 0.96
CA THR A 348 18.52 -14.45 0.91
C THR A 348 17.75 -15.53 1.65
N LYS A 349 16.65 -15.18 2.32
CA LYS A 349 15.78 -16.14 3.00
C LYS A 349 14.30 -15.81 2.82
N GLY A 350 13.56 -16.72 2.18
CA GLY A 350 12.11 -16.66 2.12
C GLY A 350 11.49 -16.93 3.49
N ALA A 351 10.53 -16.11 3.92
CA ALA A 351 9.77 -16.31 5.14
C ALA A 351 8.27 -16.23 4.89
N ALA A 352 7.52 -17.12 5.53
CA ALA A 352 6.05 -17.11 5.51
C ALA A 352 5.53 -16.03 6.48
N GLY A 353 4.39 -15.42 6.14
CA GLY A 353 3.73 -14.44 7.01
C GLY A 353 4.35 -13.03 7.01
N MET A 354 5.38 -12.76 6.21
CA MET A 354 5.82 -11.39 5.93
C MET A 354 4.84 -10.74 4.95
N LYS A 355 4.36 -9.54 5.28
CA LYS A 355 3.53 -8.70 4.40
C LYS A 355 4.42 -7.63 3.74
#